data_AF-A0A933CFH1-F1
#
_entry.id   AF-A0A933CFH1-F1
#
_cell.length_a   1.000
_cell.length_b   1.000
_cell.length_c   1.000
_cell.angle_alpha   90.00
_cell.angle_beta   90.00
_cell.angle_gamma   90.00
#
_symmetry.space_group_name_H-M   'P 1'
#
loop_
_entity.id
_entity.type
_entity.pdbx_description
1 polymer ?
#
loop_
_entity_poly.entity_id
_entity_poly.type
_entity_poly.pdbx_seq_one_letter_code
_entity_poly.pdbx_strand_id
1 'polypeptide(L)'
;MLHLFKERIHESFALAALFAGSVALHVAWIDNLLITRSPKIADWVTLNPNIGPISGLYVDVVGAYFVALLVAAALWRGRDVSHWRDRVFWFFVVSIVVFLLMTLPFVYGFAVN
;
A
#
# COMPACT_ATOMS: atom_id res chain seq x y z
N MET A 1 37.78 1.84 14.19
CA MET A 1 36.45 2.48 14.35
C MET A 1 35.59 2.12 13.15
N LEU A 2 34.49 1.42 13.41
CA LEU A 2 33.56 0.86 12.43
C LEU A 2 32.90 1.96 11.59
N HIS A 3 33.42 2.19 10.38
CA HIS A 3 32.80 3.08 9.38
C HIS A 3 31.72 2.37 8.54
N LEU A 4 31.21 1.23 8.99
CA LEU A 4 30.23 0.40 8.27
C LEU A 4 28.77 0.86 8.43
N PHE A 5 28.50 1.89 9.23
CA PHE A 5 27.14 2.45 9.43
C PHE A 5 26.94 3.81 8.76
N LYS A 6 27.83 4.22 7.85
CA LYS A 6 27.69 5.47 7.09
C LYS A 6 26.96 5.29 5.75
N GLU A 7 26.39 4.12 5.49
CA GLU A 7 25.37 3.97 4.45
C GLU A 7 24.07 4.53 5.03
N ARG A 8 23.89 5.85 4.91
CA ARG A 8 22.55 6.43 5.00
C ARG A 8 21.69 5.60 4.07
N ILE A 9 20.63 4.96 4.58
CA ILE A 9 19.52 4.55 3.73
C ILE A 9 19.25 5.75 2.85
N HIS A 10 19.46 5.61 1.53
CA HIS A 10 19.30 6.73 0.63
C HIS A 10 17.89 7.27 0.89
N GLU A 11 17.78 8.55 1.21
CA GLU A 11 16.50 9.18 1.56
C GLU A 11 15.43 8.88 0.49
N SER A 12 15.85 8.71 -0.77
CA SER A 12 15.03 8.22 -1.86
C SER A 12 14.45 6.82 -1.69
N PHE A 13 15.18 5.86 -1.12
CA PHE A 13 14.65 4.54 -0.81
C PHE A 13 13.64 4.59 0.34
N ALA A 14 13.92 5.37 1.39
CA ALA A 14 12.97 5.54 2.50
C ALA A 14 11.66 6.19 2.03
N LEU A 15 11.76 7.23 1.19
CA LEU A 15 10.59 7.86 0.58
C LEU A 15 9.87 6.93 -0.40
N ALA A 16 10.60 6.13 -1.18
CA ALA A 16 9.99 5.14 -2.06
C ALA A 16 9.19 4.08 -1.28
N ALA A 17 9.72 3.62 -0.15
CA ALA A 17 9.03 2.67 0.74
C ALA A 17 7.76 3.28 1.35
N LEU A 18 7.83 4.53 1.84
CA LEU A 18 6.64 5.23 2.36
C LEU A 18 5.58 5.45 1.27
N PHE A 19 5.99 5.87 0.08
CA PHE A 19 5.10 6.04 -1.05
C PHE A 19 4.44 4.70 -1.44
N ALA A 20 5.23 3.64 -1.56
CA ALA A 20 4.72 2.30 -1.86
C ALA A 20 3.75 1.78 -0.79
N GLY A 21 4.05 2.01 0.49
CA GLY A 21 3.15 1.69 1.60
C GLY A 21 1.82 2.43 1.49
N SER A 22 1.86 3.71 1.12
CA SER A 22 0.66 4.52 0.90
C SER A 22 -0.20 3.93 -0.23
N VAL A 23 0.41 3.58 -1.37
CA VAL A 23 -0.29 2.95 -2.50
C VAL A 23 -0.88 1.60 -2.10
N ALA A 24 -0.13 0.77 -1.38
CA ALA A 24 -0.59 -0.53 -0.91
C ALA A 24 -1.81 -0.41 0.03
N LEU A 25 -1.84 0.61 0.90
CA LEU A 25 -3.02 0.90 1.73
C LEU A 25 -4.24 1.26 0.87
N HIS A 26 -4.04 2.02 -0.21
CA HIS A 26 -5.13 2.34 -1.13
C HIS A 26 -5.67 1.11 -1.85
N VAL A 27 -4.78 0.26 -2.36
CA VAL A 27 -5.15 -1.02 -2.98
C VAL A 27 -5.93 -1.89 -1.98
N ALA A 28 -5.42 -2.02 -0.75
CA ALA A 28 -6.04 -2.87 0.28
C ALA A 28 -7.50 -2.49 0.59
N TRP A 29 -7.83 -1.21 0.78
CA TRP A 29 -9.22 -0.85 1.07
C TRP A 29 -10.12 -0.93 -0.17
N ILE A 30 -9.58 -0.64 -1.37
CA ILE A 30 -10.32 -0.75 -2.63
C ILE A 30 -10.68 -2.22 -2.87
N ASP A 31 -9.71 -3.12 -2.76
CA ASP A 31 -9.96 -4.54 -2.99
C ASP A 31 -10.91 -5.11 -1.95
N ASN A 32 -10.78 -4.71 -0.67
CA ASN A 32 -11.72 -5.09 0.37
C ASN A 32 -13.15 -4.63 0.04
N LEU A 33 -13.31 -3.44 -0.54
CA LEU A 33 -14.60 -2.97 -1.04
C LEU A 33 -15.07 -3.80 -2.25
N LEU A 34 -14.21 -4.13 -3.20
CA LEU A 34 -14.59 -4.88 -4.40
C LEU A 34 -15.04 -6.31 -4.09
N ILE A 35 -14.34 -7.02 -3.20
CA ILE A 35 -14.70 -8.40 -2.84
C ILE A 35 -16.00 -8.46 -2.03
N THR A 36 -16.32 -7.43 -1.25
CA THR A 36 -17.58 -7.36 -0.51
C THR A 36 -18.76 -7.03 -1.42
N ARG A 37 -18.51 -6.45 -2.60
CA ARG A 37 -19.52 -5.99 -3.55
C ARG A 37 -19.79 -6.97 -4.69
N SER A 38 -18.78 -7.71 -5.10
CA SER A 38 -18.86 -8.59 -6.27
C SER A 38 -18.38 -9.99 -5.90
N PRO A 39 -19.30 -10.98 -5.82
CA PRO A 39 -18.90 -12.36 -5.56
C PRO A 39 -17.97 -12.90 -6.66
N LYS A 40 -18.11 -12.41 -7.91
CA LYS A 40 -17.19 -12.76 -9.01
C LYS A 40 -15.75 -12.36 -8.73
N ILE A 41 -15.54 -11.18 -8.13
CA ILE A 41 -14.20 -10.70 -7.77
C ILE A 41 -13.67 -11.51 -6.59
N ALA A 42 -14.52 -11.77 -5.59
CA ALA A 42 -14.15 -12.62 -4.45
C ALA A 42 -13.69 -14.01 -4.92
N ASP A 43 -14.39 -14.63 -5.86
CA ASP A 43 -14.02 -15.94 -6.42
C ASP A 43 -12.68 -15.87 -7.18
N TRP A 44 -12.48 -14.83 -7.99
CA TRP A 44 -11.23 -14.60 -8.74
C TRP A 44 -10.00 -14.43 -7.84
N VAL A 45 -10.18 -13.76 -6.70
CA VAL A 45 -9.11 -13.44 -5.74
C VAL A 45 -8.94 -14.58 -4.72
N THR A 46 -9.81 -15.59 -4.71
CA THR A 46 -9.66 -16.76 -3.82
C THR A 46 -8.62 -17.72 -4.36
N LEU A 47 -7.38 -17.59 -3.87
CA LEU A 47 -6.26 -18.49 -4.22
C LEU A 47 -6.30 -19.80 -3.44
N ASN A 48 -6.80 -19.77 -2.20
CA ASN A 48 -6.95 -20.94 -1.34
C ASN A 48 -8.38 -21.01 -0.79
N PRO A 49 -9.15 -22.07 -1.09
CA PRO A 49 -10.53 -22.23 -0.62
C PRO A 49 -10.67 -22.21 0.92
N ASN A 50 -9.64 -22.63 1.66
CA ASN A 50 -9.67 -22.67 3.12
C ASN A 50 -9.50 -21.29 3.78
N ILE A 51 -8.89 -20.34 3.06
CA ILE A 51 -8.60 -18.98 3.55
C ILE A 51 -9.56 -17.97 2.89
N GLY A 52 -10.18 -18.35 1.77
CA GLY A 52 -11.10 -17.51 1.02
C GLY A 52 -10.40 -16.35 0.29
N PRO A 53 -11.15 -15.30 -0.09
CA PRO A 53 -10.63 -14.18 -0.91
C PRO A 53 -9.53 -13.38 -0.22
N ILE A 54 -9.43 -13.47 1.12
CA ILE A 54 -8.37 -12.86 1.92
C ILE A 54 -6.99 -13.28 1.42
N SER A 55 -6.83 -14.52 0.96
CA SER A 55 -5.55 -15.03 0.45
C SER A 55 -5.02 -14.25 -0.75
N GLY A 56 -5.85 -13.95 -1.75
CA GLY A 56 -5.44 -13.15 -2.90
C GLY A 56 -5.31 -11.67 -2.59
N LEU A 57 -6.10 -11.13 -1.65
CA LEU A 57 -5.95 -9.74 -1.20
C LEU A 57 -4.54 -9.48 -0.68
N TYR A 58 -4.02 -10.37 0.18
CA TYR A 58 -2.65 -10.23 0.69
C TYR A 58 -1.61 -10.26 -0.42
N VAL A 59 -1.78 -11.16 -1.40
CA VAL A 59 -0.87 -11.28 -2.54
C VAL A 59 -0.90 -10.02 -3.39
N ASP A 60 -2.09 -9.48 -3.67
CA ASP A 60 -2.25 -8.28 -4.50
C ASP A 60 -1.68 -7.03 -3.81
N VAL A 61 -1.97 -6.83 -2.51
CA VAL A 61 -1.42 -5.72 -1.73
C VAL A 61 0.11 -5.79 -1.64
N VAL A 62 0.67 -6.98 -1.41
CA VAL A 62 2.13 -7.18 -1.42
C VAL A 62 2.70 -6.91 -2.81
N GLY A 63 2.02 -7.36 -3.87
CA GLY A 63 2.39 -7.08 -5.26
C GLY A 63 2.42 -5.59 -5.55
N ALA A 64 1.34 -4.87 -5.22
CA ALA A 64 1.22 -3.43 -5.37
C ALA A 64 2.32 -2.67 -4.62
N TYR A 65 2.64 -3.08 -3.38
CA TYR A 65 3.73 -2.51 -2.61
C TYR A 65 5.07 -2.67 -3.35
N PHE A 66 5.43 -3.89 -3.75
CA PHE A 66 6.73 -4.12 -4.40
C PHE A 66 6.83 -3.46 -5.77
N VAL A 67 5.76 -3.46 -6.57
CA VAL A 67 5.72 -2.76 -7.86
C VAL A 67 5.91 -1.25 -7.65
N ALA A 68 5.15 -0.64 -6.74
CA ALA A 68 5.28 0.78 -6.45
C ALA A 68 6.66 1.14 -5.88
N LEU A 69 7.21 0.29 -5.01
CA LEU A 69 8.55 0.45 -4.46
C LEU A 69 9.61 0.41 -5.56
N LEU A 70 9.58 -0.58 -6.45
CA LEU A 70 10.55 -0.72 -7.53
C LEU A 70 10.48 0.47 -8.50
N VAL A 71 9.26 0.90 -8.86
CA VAL A 71 9.06 2.07 -9.73
C VAL A 71 9.57 3.35 -9.05
N ALA A 72 9.17 3.62 -7.81
CA ALA A 72 9.59 4.82 -7.09
C ALA A 72 11.10 4.83 -6.81
N ALA A 73 11.66 3.70 -6.38
CA ALA A 73 13.09 3.56 -6.15
C ALA A 73 13.89 3.75 -7.44
N ALA A 74 13.44 3.23 -8.58
CA ALA A 74 14.08 3.44 -9.87
C ALA A 74 14.03 4.92 -10.31
N LEU A 75 12.89 5.59 -10.13
CA LEU A 75 12.71 7.00 -10.50
C LEU A 75 13.51 7.97 -9.62
N TRP A 76 13.71 7.63 -8.34
CA TRP A 76 14.42 8.47 -7.37
C TRP A 76 15.86 8.03 -7.09
N ARG A 77 16.34 6.99 -7.79
CA ARG A 77 17.71 6.50 -7.65
C ARG A 77 18.71 7.61 -8.00
N GLY A 78 19.58 7.95 -7.04
CA GLY A 78 20.65 8.94 -7.23
C GLY A 78 20.18 10.39 -7.38
N ARG A 79 18.90 10.69 -7.13
CA ARG A 79 18.34 12.07 -7.17
C ARG A 79 18.16 12.62 -5.75
N ASP A 80 18.28 13.94 -5.61
CA ASP A 80 17.85 14.64 -4.39
C ASP A 80 16.32 14.75 -4.38
N VAL A 81 15.71 14.14 -3.37
CA VAL A 81 14.26 14.05 -3.18
C VAL A 81 13.81 14.66 -1.87
N SER A 82 14.69 15.42 -1.19
CA SER A 82 14.38 16.12 0.06
C SER A 82 13.11 16.98 -0.03
N HIS A 83 12.87 17.61 -1.19
CA HIS A 83 11.67 18.40 -1.47
C HIS A 83 10.36 17.59 -1.53
N TRP A 84 10.42 16.27 -1.74
CA TRP A 84 9.26 15.38 -1.72
C TRP A 84 8.95 14.87 -0.31
N ARG A 85 9.89 14.96 0.63
CA ARG A 85 9.82 14.31 1.94
C ARG A 85 8.51 14.60 2.66
N ASP A 86 8.17 15.87 2.82
CA ASP A 86 7.00 16.26 3.59
C ASP A 86 5.71 15.86 2.86
N ARG A 87 5.69 15.90 1.52
CA ARG A 87 4.54 15.49 0.71
C ARG A 87 4.29 13.99 0.81
N VAL A 88 5.33 13.18 0.69
CA VAL A 88 5.24 11.71 0.78
C VAL A 88 4.87 11.29 2.21
N PHE A 89 5.42 11.97 3.22
CA PHE A 89 5.06 11.73 4.61
C PHE A 89 3.58 12.03 4.86
N TRP A 90 3.09 13.20 4.46
CA TRP A 90 1.67 13.55 4.61
C TRP A 90 0.75 12.66 3.78
N PHE A 91 1.17 12.27 2.57
CA PHE A 91 0.44 11.30 1.76
C PHE A 91 0.28 9.98 2.51
N PHE A 92 1.35 9.45 3.10
CA PHE A 92 1.29 8.24 3.90
C PHE A 92 0.37 8.37 5.12
N VAL A 93 0.47 9.47 5.87
CA VAL A 93 -0.40 9.74 7.01
C VAL A 93 -1.86 9.79 6.59
N VAL A 94 -2.18 10.49 5.50
CA VAL A 94 -3.54 10.58 4.95
C VAL A 94 -4.01 9.21 4.47
N SER A 95 -3.17 8.42 3.79
CA SER A 95 -3.50 7.07 3.34
C SER A 95 -3.83 6.15 4.52
N ILE A 96 -3.12 6.24 5.65
CA ILE A 96 -3.47 5.51 6.88
C ILE A 96 -4.85 5.94 7.38
N VAL A 97 -5.10 7.24 7.50
CA VAL A 97 -6.39 7.75 7.98
C VAL A 97 -7.53 7.29 7.05
N VAL A 98 -7.35 7.40 5.74
CA VAL A 98 -8.33 6.94 4.75
C VAL A 98 -8.55 5.43 4.85
N PHE A 99 -7.49 4.63 4.92
CA PHE A 99 -7.60 3.18 5.08
C PHE A 99 -8.38 2.82 6.35
N LEU A 100 -8.05 3.43 7.49
CA LEU A 100 -8.77 3.21 8.74
C LEU A 100 -10.24 3.61 8.61
N LEU A 101 -10.55 4.77 8.03
CA LEU A 101 -11.94 5.19 7.84
C LEU A 101 -12.72 4.25 6.91
N MET A 102 -12.12 3.86 5.79
CA MET A 102 -12.78 3.01 4.78
C MET A 102 -12.93 1.57 5.24
N THR A 103 -12.14 1.11 6.20
CA THR A 103 -12.27 -0.22 6.81
C THR A 103 -13.29 -0.27 7.96
N LEU A 104 -13.89 0.87 8.34
CA LEU A 104 -14.90 0.87 9.40
C LEU A 104 -16.23 0.25 8.91
N PRO A 105 -16.89 -0.57 9.75
CA PRO A 105 -18.11 -1.31 9.38
C PRO A 105 -19.24 -0.44 8.83
N PHE A 106 -19.38 0.78 9.34
CA PHE A 106 -20.44 1.69 8.92
C PHE A 106 -20.25 2.21 7.48
N VAL A 107 -19.02 2.31 6.99
CA VAL A 107 -18.77 2.69 5.59
C VAL A 107 -19.23 1.59 4.64
N TYR A 108 -19.06 0.33 5.03
CA TYR A 108 -19.65 -0.80 4.30
C TYR A 108 -21.17 -0.78 4.36
N GLY A 109 -21.74 -0.51 5.54
CA GLY A 109 -23.20 -0.48 5.78
C GLY A 109 -23.97 0.59 4.98
N PHE A 110 -23.41 1.80 4.81
CA PHE A 110 -24.09 2.87 4.06
C PHE A 110 -24.27 2.57 2.58
N ALA A 111 -23.38 1.79 1.98
CA ALA A 111 -23.49 1.47 0.57
C ALA A 111 -24.31 0.18 0.32
N VAL A 112 -24.71 -0.59 1.36
CA VAL A 112 -25.54 -1.81 1.24
C VAL A 112 -27.05 -1.51 1.17
N ASN A 113 -27.47 -0.26 1.37
CA ASN A 113 -28.86 0.17 1.20
C ASN A 113 -29.14 0.70 -0.21
#